data_AF-A0A0W7TK78-F1
#
_entry.id   AF-A0A0W7TK78-F1
#
_cell.length_a   1.000
_cell.length_b   1.000
_cell.length_c   1.000
_cell.angle_alpha   90.00
_cell.angle_beta   90.00
_cell.angle_gamma   90.00
#
_symmetry.space_group_name_H-M   'P 1'
#
loop_
_entity.id
_entity.type
_entity.pdbx_description
1 polymer ?
#
loop_
_entity_poly.entity_id
_entity_poly.type
_entity_poly.pdbx_seq_one_letter_code
_entity_poly.pdbx_strand_id
1 'polypeptide(L)' 'MEFIGRKEELSILEDEYGKRSSLVIIYGRRRVGKTALIDNFLRNKVNSIYFLATEESSPLNLERFSSS' A
#
# COMPACT_ATOMS: atom_id res chain seq x y z
N MET A 1 9.19 10.72 14.00
CA MET A 1 9.34 9.40 14.66
C MET A 1 9.95 8.47 13.63
N GLU A 2 11.02 7.77 13.97
CA GLU A 2 11.72 6.89 13.02
C GLU A 2 10.94 5.57 12.83
N PHE A 3 10.82 5.10 11.58
CA PHE A 3 10.22 3.80 11.28
C PHE A 3 11.28 2.71 11.44
N ILE A 4 11.15 1.88 12.48
CA ILE A 4 12.17 0.91 12.87
C ILE A 4 11.84 -0.47 12.29
N GLY A 5 12.86 -1.12 11.72
CA GLY A 5 12.75 -2.42 11.07
C GLY A 5 12.16 -2.34 9.66
N ARG A 6 11.83 -3.49 9.07
CA ARG A 6 11.20 -3.61 7.74
C ARG A 6 12.00 -3.02 6.56
N LYS A 7 13.32 -2.89 6.71
CA LYS A 7 14.21 -2.33 5.67
C LYS A 7 14.17 -3.14 4.39
N GLU A 8 14.11 -4.46 4.51
CA GLU A 8 14.03 -5.38 3.36
C GLU A 8 12.70 -5.22 2.62
N GLU A 9 11.56 -5.22 3.34
CA GLU A 9 10.25 -5.04 2.73
C GLU A 9 10.10 -3.65 2.07
N LEU A 10 10.67 -2.60 2.66
CA LEU A 10 10.72 -1.27 2.04
C LEU A 10 11.56 -1.28 0.76
N SER A 11 12.72 -1.94 0.76
CA SER A 11 13.57 -2.05 -0.44
C SER A 11 12.82 -2.74 -1.58
N ILE A 12 12.15 -3.86 -1.30
CA ILE A 12 11.34 -4.58 -2.28
C ILE A 12 10.26 -3.67 -2.87
N LEU A 13 9.57 -2.90 -2.02
CA LEU A 13 8.53 -1.98 -2.49
C LEU A 13 9.08 -0.85 -3.38
N GLU A 14 10.26 -0.30 -3.07
CA GLU A 14 10.90 0.73 -3.92
C GLU A 14 11.39 0.15 -5.26
N ASP A 15 11.99 -1.05 -5.23
CA ASP A 15 12.44 -1.74 -6.45
C ASP A 15 11.28 -2.04 -7.39
N GLU A 16 10.14 -2.48 -6.84
CA GLU A 16 8.91 -2.73 -7.59
C GLU A 16 8.28 -1.42 -8.12
N TYR A 17 8.32 -0.34 -7.34
CA TYR A 17 7.80 0.96 -7.75
C TYR A 17 8.58 1.58 -8.91
N GLY A 18 9.86 1.28 -9.04
CA GLY A 18 10.70 1.71 -10.17
C GLY A 18 10.38 1.02 -11.50
N LYS A 19 9.59 -0.07 -11.50
CA LYS A 19 9.24 -0.82 -12.71
C LYS A 19 8.06 -0.19 -13.45
N ARG A 20 7.99 -0.43 -14.76
CA ARG A 20 6.89 0.04 -15.61
C ARG A 20 5.53 -0.56 -15.20
N SER A 21 5.50 -1.79 -14.68
CA SER A 21 4.30 -2.46 -14.21
C SER A 21 4.67 -3.45 -13.11
N SER A 22 3.95 -3.38 -11.98
CA SER A 22 4.16 -4.24 -10.83
C SER A 22 2.84 -4.42 -10.05
N LEU A 23 2.70 -5.57 -9.39
CA LEU A 23 1.65 -5.86 -8.42
C LEU A 23 2.29 -6.48 -7.18
N VAL A 24 2.17 -5.80 -6.04
CA VAL A 24 2.69 -6.29 -4.76
C VAL A 24 1.54 -6.64 -3.83
N ILE A 25 1.54 -7.87 -3.30
CA ILE A 25 0.55 -8.35 -2.34
C ILE A 25 1.20 -8.41 -0.95
N ILE A 26 0.73 -7.56 -0.03
CA ILE A 26 1.22 -7.54 1.35
C ILE A 26 0.26 -8.31 2.25
N TYR A 27 0.69 -9.46 2.78
CA TYR A 27 -0.11 -10.32 3.64
C TYR A 27 0.55 -10.55 5.01
N GLY A 28 -0.21 -11.09 5.98
CA GLY A 28 0.30 -11.44 7.32
C GLY A 28 -0.74 -11.32 8.42
N ARG A 29 -0.37 -11.66 9.66
CA ARG A 29 -1.27 -11.65 10.84
C ARG A 29 -1.84 -10.26 11.16
N ARG A 30 -2.95 -10.20 11.89
CA ARG A 30 -3.55 -8.94 12.37
C ARG A 30 -2.54 -8.20 13.27
N ARG A 31 -2.43 -6.87 13.13
CA ARG A 31 -1.54 -5.97 13.91
C ARG A 31 -0.02 -6.14 13.75
N VAL A 32 0.47 -6.80 12.70
CA VAL A 32 1.93 -6.88 12.42
C VAL A 32 2.54 -5.60 11.80
N GLY A 33 1.77 -4.53 11.65
CA GLY A 33 2.26 -3.26 11.12
C GLY A 33 2.21 -3.10 9.59
N LYS A 34 1.41 -3.89 8.86
CA LYS A 34 1.25 -3.75 7.39
C LYS A 34 0.80 -2.35 6.97
N THR A 35 -0.22 -1.81 7.64
CA THR A 35 -0.69 -0.45 7.35
C THR A 35 0.39 0.59 7.61
N ALA A 36 1.20 0.41 8.66
CA ALA A 36 2.32 1.31 8.96
C ALA A 36 3.43 1.22 7.91
N LEU A 37 3.70 0.03 7.35
CA LEU A 37 4.63 -0.14 6.25
C LEU A 37 4.17 0.63 5.00
N ILE A 38 2.90 0.48 4.61
CA ILE A 38 2.34 1.17 3.44
C ILE A 38 2.35 2.68 3.66
N ASP A 39 1.88 3.16 4.81
CA ASP A 39 1.89 4.58 5.15
C ASP A 39 3.32 5.16 5.06
N ASN A 40 4.30 4.47 5.65
CA ASN A 40 5.69 4.90 5.59
C ASN A 40 6.24 4.93 4.16
N PHE A 41 5.93 3.92 3.35
CA PHE A 41 6.33 3.84 1.94
C PHE A 41 5.73 4.97 1.08
N LEU A 42 4.49 5.38 1.37
CA LEU A 42 3.78 6.40 0.61
C LEU A 42 4.15 7.84 1.00
N ARG A 43 4.70 8.09 2.20
CA ARG A 43 5.01 9.45 2.72
C ARG A 43 5.77 10.37 1.76
N ASN A 44 6.62 9.81 0.92
CA ASN A 44 7.45 10.57 -0.02
C ASN A 44 6.99 10.44 -1.48
N LYS A 45 5.80 9.88 -1.73
CA LYS A 45 5.26 9.64 -3.08
C LYS A 45 4.10 10.59 -3.38
N VAL A 46 4.39 11.60 -4.20
CA VAL A 46 3.45 12.67 -4.59
C VAL A 46 2.25 12.19 -5.42
N ASN A 47 2.38 11.08 -6.17
CA ASN A 47 1.32 10.53 -7.03
C ASN A 47 0.88 9.15 -6.53
N SER A 48 0.25 9.11 -5.36
CA SER A 48 -0.26 7.86 -4.79
C SER A 48 -1.72 7.98 -4.36
N ILE A 49 -2.49 6.92 -4.61
CA ILE A 49 -3.88 6.78 -4.16
C ILE A 49 -3.90 5.69 -3.09
N TYR A 50 -4.38 6.02 -1.90
CA TYR A 50 -4.65 5.04 -0.86
C TYR A 50 -6.14 4.73 -0.84
N PHE A 51 -6.51 3.56 -1.36
CA PHE A 51 -7.90 3.10 -1.41
C PHE A 51 -8.15 2.02 -0.34
N LEU A 52 -9.03 2.31 0.61
CA LEU A 52 -9.48 1.34 1.59
C LEU A 52 -10.70 0.59 1.04
N ALA A 53 -10.49 -0.61 0.51
CA ALA A 53 -11.59 -1.51 0.20
C ALA A 53 -12.24 -1.95 1.51
N THR A 54 -13.39 -1.37 1.85
CA THR A 54 -14.24 -1.82 2.96
C THR A 54 -14.93 -3.13 2.56
N GLU A 55 -15.47 -3.89 3.53
CA GLU A 55 -16.34 -5.06 3.31
C GLU A 55 -17.71 -4.66 2.72
N GLU A 56 -17.71 -3.75 1.74
CA GLU A 56 -18.86 -3.43 0.91
C GLU A 56 -18.82 -4.26 -0.38
N SER A 57 -19.95 -4.36 -1.06
CA SER A 57 -20.06 -5.15 -2.29
C SER A 57 -19.04 -4.69 -3.35
N SER A 58 -18.42 -5.63 -4.08
CA SER A 58 -17.46 -5.34 -5.16
C SER A 58 -17.90 -4.23 -6.15
N PRO A 59 -19.18 -4.10 -6.55
CA PRO A 59 -19.64 -3.01 -7.41
C PRO A 59 -19.41 -1.62 -6.79
N LEU A 60 -19.67 -1.48 -5.49
CA LEU A 60 -19.55 -0.20 -4.80
C LEU A 60 -18.08 0.22 -4.61
N ASN A 61 -17.19 -0.75 -4.39
CA ASN A 61 -15.75 -0.51 -4.34
C ASN A 61 -15.21 -0.04 -5.71
N LEU A 62 -15.71 -0.61 -6.82
CA LEU A 62 -15.33 -0.19 -8.16
C LEU A 62 -15.80 1.23 -8.47
N GLU A 63 -17.03 1.58 -8.09
CA GLU A 63 -17.59 2.93 -8.27
C GLU A 63 -16.74 3.99 -7.55
N ARG A 64 -16.40 3.76 -6.28
CA ARG A 64 -15.54 4.67 -5.52
C ARG A 64 -14.14 4.79 -6.10
N PHE A 65 -13.56 3.69 -6.58
CA PHE A 65 -12.25 3.73 -7.21
C PHE A 65 -12.26 4.56 -8.51
N SER A 66 -13.30 4.43 -9.33
CA SER A 66 -13.41 5.16 -10.60
C SER A 66 -13.69 6.65 -10.48
N SER A 67 -14.19 7.10 -9.33
CA SER A 67 -14.53 8.51 -9.04
C SER A 67 -13.46 9.24 -8.22
N SER A 68 -12.40 8.54 -7.81
CA SER A 68 -11.26 9.07 -7.04
C SER A 68 -10.10 9.51 -7.94
#